data_AF-A0A510E479-F1
#
_entry.id   AF-A0A510E479-F1
#
_cell.length_a   1.000
_cell.length_b   1.000
_cell.length_c   1.000
_cell.angle_alpha   90.00
_cell.angle_beta   90.00
_cell.angle_gamma   90.00
#
_symmetry.space_group_name_H-M   'P 1'
#
loop_
_entity.id
_entity.type
_entity.pdbx_description
1 polymer ?
#
loop_
_entity_poly.entity_id
_entity_poly.type
_entity_poly.pdbx_seq_one_letter_code
_entity_poly.pdbx_strand_id
1 'polypeptide(L)'
;MSEIIKDLTGKALSKLGYTNVNNLDIKYYQEFKDRYDVFGQFRNERGYFEFAISFDKKVNIKRSHVNMISPSGVREDIEKKVYDK
;
A
#
# COMPACT_ATOMS: atom_id res chain seq x y z
N MET A 1 -13.27 -4.52 -10.93
CA MET A 1 -11.82 -4.73 -10.84
C MET A 1 -11.56 -6.20 -10.55
N SER A 2 -10.56 -6.84 -11.18
CA SER A 2 -10.33 -8.28 -11.00
C SER A 2 -9.87 -8.59 -9.57
N GLU A 3 -10.61 -9.42 -8.84
CA GLU A 3 -10.26 -9.87 -7.47
C GLU A 3 -8.85 -10.49 -7.42
N ILE A 4 -8.42 -11.13 -8.51
CA ILE A 4 -7.10 -11.72 -8.66
C ILE A 4 -5.99 -10.67 -8.51
N ILE A 5 -6.14 -9.48 -9.12
CA ILE A 5 -5.12 -8.43 -9.02
C ILE A 5 -5.03 -7.90 -7.59
N LYS A 6 -6.16 -7.77 -6.91
CA LYS A 6 -6.21 -7.32 -5.52
C LYS A 6 -5.50 -8.30 -4.58
N ASP A 7 -5.74 -9.60 -4.75
CA ASP A 7 -5.03 -10.66 -4.00
C ASP A 7 -3.52 -10.68 -4.28
N LEU A 8 -3.11 -10.66 -5.55
CA LEU A 8 -1.70 -10.63 -5.92
C LEU A 8 -0.97 -9.38 -5.39
N THR A 9 -1.65 -8.23 -5.42
CA THR A 9 -1.14 -6.97 -4.86
C THR A 9 -0.97 -7.07 -3.35
N GLY A 10 -1.94 -7.65 -2.63
CA GLY A 10 -1.83 -7.90 -1.20
C GLY A 10 -0.63 -8.80 -0.85
N LYS A 11 -0.41 -9.87 -1.61
CA LYS A 11 0.77 -10.75 -1.48
C LYS A 11 2.07 -10.01 -1.75
N ALA A 12 2.09 -9.14 -2.77
CA ALA A 12 3.26 -8.32 -3.10
C ALA A 12 3.61 -7.36 -1.95
N LEU A 13 2.61 -6.65 -1.40
CA LEU A 13 2.78 -5.76 -0.25
C LEU A 13 3.25 -6.52 0.99
N SER A 14 2.74 -7.72 1.24
CA SER A 14 3.20 -8.58 2.34
C SER A 14 4.67 -9.00 2.16
N LYS A 15 5.13 -9.32 0.95
CA LYS A 15 6.55 -9.60 0.67
C LYS A 15 7.45 -8.38 0.92
N LEU A 16 6.91 -7.17 0.78
CA LEU A 16 7.60 -5.91 1.07
C LEU A 16 7.56 -5.54 2.57
N GLY A 17 6.99 -6.39 3.43
CA GLY A 17 6.91 -6.16 4.88
C GLY A 17 5.69 -5.35 5.33
N TYR A 18 4.72 -5.10 4.45
CA TYR A 18 3.45 -4.46 4.80
C TYR A 18 2.39 -5.54 5.04
N THR A 19 2.24 -5.92 6.30
CA THR A 19 1.19 -6.84 6.77
C THR A 19 -0.07 -6.06 7.19
N ASN A 20 -1.17 -6.78 7.44
CA ASN A 20 -2.45 -6.21 7.88
C ASN A 20 -2.95 -5.07 6.98
N VAL A 21 -2.81 -5.28 5.66
CA VAL A 21 -3.25 -4.34 4.62
C VAL A 21 -4.78 -4.26 4.62
N ASN A 22 -5.29 -3.26 5.32
CA ASN A 22 -6.70 -2.95 5.41
C ASN A 22 -7.07 -1.91 4.35
N ASN A 23 -8.29 -1.98 3.84
CA ASN A 23 -8.82 -1.02 2.85
C ASN A 23 -7.88 -0.84 1.63
N LEU A 24 -7.32 -1.94 1.12
CA LEU A 24 -6.55 -1.92 -0.13
C LEU A 24 -7.44 -1.40 -1.26
N ASP A 25 -7.03 -0.27 -1.83
CA ASP A 25 -7.72 0.43 -2.90
C ASP A 25 -6.75 0.66 -4.05
N ILE A 26 -7.00 -0.01 -5.17
CA ILE A 26 -6.17 0.08 -6.36
C ILE A 26 -6.77 1.15 -7.26
N LYS A 27 -6.03 2.25 -7.44
CA LYS A 27 -6.47 3.36 -8.29
C LYS A 27 -6.24 3.08 -9.77
N TYR A 28 -5.13 2.39 -10.07
CA TYR A 28 -4.74 2.07 -11.43
C TYR A 28 -3.98 0.74 -11.46
N TYR A 29 -4.22 -0.06 -12.50
CA TYR A 29 -3.40 -1.22 -12.80
C TYR A 29 -3.23 -1.36 -14.31
N GLN A 30 -2.09 -1.94 -14.70
CA GLN A 30 -1.82 -2.30 -16.08
C GLN A 30 -1.20 -3.70 -16.12
N GLU A 31 -1.78 -4.55 -16.95
CA GLU A 31 -1.23 -5.88 -17.23
C GLU A 31 -0.35 -5.83 -18.49
N PHE A 32 0.83 -6.42 -18.38
CA PHE A 32 1.73 -6.74 -19.47
C PHE A 32 1.89 -8.26 -19.55
N LYS A 33 2.55 -8.76 -20.62
CA LYS A 33 2.73 -10.20 -20.84
C LYS A 33 3.36 -10.92 -19.63
N ASP A 34 4.30 -10.26 -18.95
CA ASP A 34 5.15 -10.83 -17.91
C ASP A 34 5.02 -10.12 -16.55
N ARG A 35 4.30 -8.99 -16.46
CA ARG A 35 4.19 -8.22 -15.22
C ARG A 35 2.86 -7.48 -15.06
N TYR A 36 2.57 -7.14 -13.82
CA TYR A 36 1.55 -6.18 -13.42
C TYR A 36 2.23 -4.95 -12.85
N ASP A 37 1.82 -3.78 -13.31
CA ASP A 37 2.15 -2.49 -12.70
C ASP A 37 0.89 -2.00 -11.97
N VAL A 38 0.98 -1.80 -10.65
CA VAL A 38 -0.17 -1.47 -9.80
C VAL A 38 0.13 -0.24 -8.97
N PHE A 39 -0.80 0.72 -8.99
CA PHE A 39 -0.78 1.92 -8.17
C PHE A 39 -2.03 2.01 -7.31
N GLY A 40 -1.87 2.37 -6.05
CA GLY A 40 -2.99 2.46 -5.14
C GLY A 40 -2.59 2.95 -3.76
N GLN A 41 -3.48 2.68 -2.82
CA GLN A 41 -3.36 3.10 -1.43
C GLN A 41 -3.88 2.00 -0.49
N PHE A 42 -3.38 1.99 0.73
CA PHE A 42 -3.90 1.12 1.79
C PHE A 42 -3.68 1.73 3.16
N ARG A 43 -4.33 1.14 4.17
CA ARG A 43 -4.08 1.44 5.58
C ARG A 43 -3.56 0.20 6.29
N ASN A 44 -2.72 0.41 7.28
CA ASN A 44 -2.44 -0.59 8.31
C ASN A 44 -2.28 0.11 9.67
N GLU A 45 -1.87 -0.63 10.68
CA GLU A 45 -1.66 -0.13 12.05
C GLU A 45 -0.67 1.03 12.15
N ARG A 46 0.26 1.16 11.18
CA ARG A 46 1.28 2.21 11.15
C ARG A 46 0.80 3.49 10.48
N GLY A 47 -0.25 3.42 9.67
CA GLY A 47 -0.86 4.59 9.05
C GLY A 47 -1.42 4.33 7.67
N TYR A 48 -1.43 5.40 6.88
CA TYR A 48 -1.94 5.44 5.52
C TYR A 48 -0.80 5.55 4.52
N PHE A 49 -0.85 4.71 3.49
CA PHE A 49 0.22 4.52 2.52
C PHE A 49 -0.31 4.65 1.10
N GLU A 50 0.54 5.18 0.22
CA GLU A 50 0.40 5.06 -1.22
C GLU A 50 1.54 4.20 -1.77
N PHE A 51 1.25 3.45 -2.83
CA PHE A 51 2.22 2.55 -3.43
C PHE A 51 2.15 2.55 -4.94
N ALA A 52 3.30 2.33 -5.57
CA ALA A 52 3.47 1.95 -6.95
C ALA A 52 4.41 0.73 -6.99
N ILE A 53 3.88 -0.44 -7.35
CA ILE A 53 4.62 -1.69 -7.37
C ILE A 53 4.50 -2.39 -8.72
N SER A 54 5.59 -3.00 -9.16
CA SER A 54 5.65 -3.83 -10.35
C SER A 54 6.04 -5.25 -9.95
N PHE A 55 5.26 -6.25 -10.33
CA PHE A 55 5.53 -7.65 -10.00
C PHE A 55 5.08 -8.63 -11.09
N ASP A 56 5.70 -9.80 -11.18
CA ASP A 56 5.30 -10.84 -12.14
C ASP A 56 4.12 -11.70 -11.62
N LYS A 57 3.64 -12.64 -12.44
CA LYS A 57 2.54 -13.56 -12.06
C LYS A 57 2.86 -14.46 -10.85
N LYS A 58 4.14 -14.62 -10.50
CA LYS A 58 4.61 -15.35 -9.31
C LYS A 58 4.89 -14.42 -8.12
N VAL A 59 4.50 -13.14 -8.24
CA VAL A 59 4.68 -12.10 -7.23
C VAL A 59 6.17 -11.87 -6.92
N ASN A 60 7.04 -11.95 -7.93
CA ASN A 60 8.43 -11.47 -7.79
C ASN A 60 8.44 -9.96 -8.06
N ILE A 61 8.86 -9.19 -7.05
CA ILE A 61 8.92 -7.74 -7.13
C ILE A 61 10.02 -7.33 -8.12
N LYS A 62 9.66 -6.48 -9.09
CA LYS A 62 10.58 -5.86 -10.06
C LYS A 62 10.90 -4.43 -9.67
N ARG A 63 9.92 -3.69 -9.15
CA ARG A 63 10.05 -2.33 -8.62
C ARG A 63 9.06 -2.13 -7.48
N SER A 64 9.44 -1.33 -6.49
CA SER A 64 8.54 -1.00 -5.38
C SER A 64 8.83 0.39 -4.85
N HIS A 65 7.79 1.23 -4.85
CA HIS A 65 7.73 2.45 -4.09
C HIS A 65 6.51 2.36 -3.18
N VAL A 66 6.73 2.48 -1.87
CA VAL A 66 5.65 2.53 -0.88
C VAL A 66 5.99 3.68 0.07
N ASN A 67 5.14 4.68 0.10
CA ASN A 67 5.33 5.90 0.88
C ASN A 67 4.22 5.99 1.93
N MET A 68 4.61 6.27 3.17
CA MET A 68 3.66 6.66 4.20
C MET A 68 3.24 8.11 3.94
N ILE A 69 1.94 8.32 3.77
CA ILE A 69 1.36 9.65 3.57
C ILE A 69 0.98 10.26 4.92
N SER A 70 0.52 9.44 5.86
CA SER A 70 0.22 9.86 7.23
C SER A 70 0.45 8.71 8.20
N PRO A 71 1.26 8.90 9.27
CA PRO A 71 1.28 7.97 10.38
C PRO A 71 -0.10 7.86 11.06
N SER A 72 -0.33 6.74 11.73
CA SER A 72 -1.37 6.62 12.75
C SER A 72 -1.09 7.60 13.89
N GLY A 73 -2.12 8.19 14.50
CA GLY A 73 -1.95 9.02 15.70
C GLY A 73 -1.42 10.43 15.48
N VAL A 74 -1.16 10.87 14.23
CA VAL A 74 -0.73 12.26 13.94
C VAL A 74 -1.69 13.29 14.54
N ARG A 75 -2.99 13.00 14.50
CA ARG A 75 -4.00 13.87 15.09
C ARG A 75 -3.83 13.99 16.60
N GLU A 76 -3.62 12.88 17.30
CA GLU A 76 -3.41 12.85 18.75
C GLU A 76 -2.11 13.56 19.14
N ASP A 77 -1.04 13.39 18.35
CA ASP A 77 0.23 14.07 18.56
C ASP A 77 0.14 15.59 18.35
N ILE A 78 -0.64 16.03 17.35
CA ILE A 78 -0.93 17.45 17.13
C ILE A 78 -1.80 17.99 18.27
N GLU A 79 -2.86 17.28 18.65
CA GLU A 79 -3.77 17.70 19.71
C GLU A 79 -3.02 17.87 21.05
N LYS A 80 -2.16 16.92 21.45
CA LYS A 80 -1.31 17.07 22.64
C LYS A 80 -0.47 18.34 22.59
N LYS A 81 0.22 18.61 21.46
CA LYS A 81 1.08 19.79 21.34
C LYS A 81 0.33 21.13 21.30
N VAL A 82 -0.90 21.13 20.79
CA VAL A 82 -1.70 22.35 20.63
C VAL A 82 -2.49 22.69 21.90
N TYR A 83 -2.97 21.68 22.63
CA TYR A 83 -3.83 21.87 23.80
C TYR A 83 -3.09 21.75 25.16
N ASP A 84 -1.83 21.32 25.23
CA ASP A 84 -0.98 21.43 26.45
C ASP A 84 -0.38 22.86 26.64
N LYS A 85 -1.15 23.91 26.33
CA LYS A 85 -0.77 25.31 26.63
C LYS A 85 -1.79 26.00 27.51
#